data_AF-A0A2W1BV34-F1
#
_entry.id   AF-A0A2W1BV34-F1
#
_cell.length_a   1.000
_cell.length_b   1.000
_cell.length_c   1.000
_cell.angle_alpha   90.00
_cell.angle_beta   90.00
_cell.angle_gamma   90.00
#
_symmetry.space_group_name_H-M   'P 1'
#
loop_
_entity.id
_entity.type
_entity.pdbx_description
1 polymer ?
#
loop_
_entity_poly.entity_id
_entity_poly.type
_entity_poly.pdbx_seq_one_letter_code
_entity_poly.pdbx_strand_id
1 'polypeptide(L)'
;MVILRKFMCSSLRDELSVGEDKWKQRRNISFDQNRQLEEVTRERDDLKRVAVSLHRVVGQLVAYCASAEDELNRTVLAQLLARLVPGDNDTLIEEESRPTTPNVSGELNHSVVSRSGRHVHFAPDLNAILTDLDEESIVNFLQQQRDLSADIKKELENSLRRLRHEAHSLLDLSAKLAPRIRPDTSNMLESSIQITELVHDLDNKENCDNCELHRKLCSLPPRSRPAPTSAQSLDGSASPRVQRLAHDIDSLQKERDDLHQQVKRMTDSPVHKICCEKLEAANRQLRSTRQFVEEQAAEREAERDEFARRLQDLRDENTRLATRLQNNARILNEMHCLRLTYCNCREHDKHVEQLEAQTREMNQIITELETRKASTDDQLKASDEKVVLLRDIIGNLESQLEQKTTHETEILEQLEQMKNTIDERDSKMRTLLGELESLKSERMEQSDVICVKCSQEDVKISELMERVKEQCQYLEDRIHRRTRALERVHEQCSTSCSEPSEDVSLRDQRHRHLEVKSPDTEATPRAEHMSELMGVWECLQTHARAEDAVLKRVADLEMQRAQLKDIAQVSLITDDNLIIY
;
A
#
# COMPACT_ATOMS: atom_id res chain seq x y z
N MET A 1 -43.36 -3.22 -60.63
CA MET A 1 -42.07 -2.51 -60.45
C MET A 1 -42.09 -1.41 -59.39
N VAL A 2 -43.19 -0.66 -59.21
CA VAL A 2 -43.29 0.42 -58.19
C VAL A 2 -43.42 -0.10 -56.75
N ILE A 3 -44.04 -1.27 -56.54
CA ILE A 3 -44.26 -1.86 -55.21
C ILE A 3 -42.96 -2.42 -54.59
N LEU A 4 -42.10 -3.04 -55.40
CA LEU A 4 -40.80 -3.57 -54.98
C LEU A 4 -39.81 -2.46 -54.54
N ARG A 5 -39.84 -1.29 -55.21
CA ARG A 5 -39.03 -0.13 -54.81
C ARG A 5 -39.46 0.47 -53.48
N LYS A 6 -40.76 0.42 -53.16
CA LYS A 6 -41.31 0.96 -51.91
C LYS A 6 -40.99 0.05 -50.71
N PHE A 7 -40.97 -1.27 -50.91
CA PHE A 7 -40.59 -2.24 -49.88
C PHE A 7 -39.07 -2.19 -49.55
N MET A 8 -38.20 -2.09 -50.55
CA MET A 8 -36.75 -1.92 -50.32
C MET A 8 -36.40 -0.60 -49.61
N CYS A 9 -37.08 0.50 -49.96
CA CYS A 9 -36.80 1.80 -49.31
C CYS A 9 -37.33 1.89 -47.87
N SER A 10 -38.38 1.14 -47.51
CA SER A 10 -38.84 1.05 -46.12
C SER A 10 -37.94 0.16 -45.27
N SER A 11 -37.50 -0.99 -45.80
CA SER A 11 -36.58 -1.90 -45.10
C SER A 11 -35.21 -1.27 -44.84
N LEU A 12 -34.68 -0.48 -45.79
CA LEU A 12 -33.43 0.29 -45.59
C LEU A 12 -33.58 1.45 -44.59
N ARG A 13 -34.79 1.99 -44.41
CA ARG A 13 -35.05 3.07 -43.45
C ARG A 13 -35.20 2.55 -42.02
N ASP A 14 -35.77 1.36 -41.84
CA ASP A 14 -35.86 0.70 -40.53
C ASP A 14 -34.47 0.23 -40.05
N GLU A 15 -33.60 -0.27 -40.94
CA GLU A 15 -32.22 -0.65 -40.63
C GLU A 15 -31.35 0.55 -40.18
N LEU A 16 -31.54 1.73 -40.79
CA LEU A 16 -30.85 2.97 -40.39
C LEU A 16 -31.40 3.58 -39.09
N SER A 17 -32.72 3.46 -38.83
CA SER A 17 -33.36 3.94 -37.60
C SER A 17 -32.90 3.16 -36.37
N VAL A 18 -32.81 1.83 -36.48
CA VAL A 18 -32.33 0.96 -35.38
C VAL A 18 -30.87 1.26 -35.03
N GLY A 19 -30.06 1.69 -35.99
CA GLY A 19 -28.69 2.17 -35.77
C GLY A 19 -28.65 3.48 -34.99
N GLU A 20 -29.41 4.51 -35.41
CA GLU A 20 -29.45 5.79 -34.70
C GLU A 20 -29.97 5.67 -33.27
N ASP A 21 -30.97 4.82 -33.04
CA ASP A 21 -31.56 4.61 -31.71
C ASP A 21 -30.57 3.91 -30.77
N LYS A 22 -29.77 2.96 -31.27
CA LYS A 22 -28.67 2.36 -30.49
C LYS A 22 -27.59 3.37 -30.12
N TRP A 23 -27.27 4.31 -31.02
CA TRP A 23 -26.27 5.36 -30.73
C TRP A 23 -26.80 6.44 -29.79
N LYS A 24 -28.08 6.80 -29.89
CA LYS A 24 -28.78 7.68 -28.93
C LYS A 24 -28.88 7.00 -27.56
N GLN A 25 -29.22 5.71 -27.51
CA GLN A 25 -29.24 4.90 -26.29
C GLN A 25 -27.85 4.84 -25.64
N ARG A 26 -26.77 4.61 -26.40
CA ARG A 26 -25.39 4.60 -25.86
C ARG A 26 -24.95 5.96 -25.34
N ARG A 27 -25.33 7.06 -26.00
CA ARG A 27 -25.06 8.42 -25.49
C ARG A 27 -25.86 8.74 -24.24
N ASN A 28 -27.14 8.37 -24.17
CA ASN A 28 -27.95 8.53 -22.96
C ASN A 28 -27.36 7.70 -21.81
N ILE A 29 -26.98 6.44 -22.04
CA ILE A 29 -26.37 5.59 -21.01
C ILE A 29 -25.03 6.18 -20.53
N SER A 30 -24.18 6.66 -21.44
CA SER A 30 -22.92 7.31 -21.08
C SER A 30 -23.12 8.65 -20.36
N PHE A 31 -24.16 9.41 -20.72
CA PHE A 31 -24.50 10.67 -20.09
C PHE A 31 -25.08 10.45 -18.68
N ASP A 32 -25.94 9.45 -18.52
CA ASP A 32 -26.48 9.03 -17.22
C ASP A 32 -25.37 8.44 -16.32
N GLN A 33 -24.41 7.70 -16.89
CA GLN A 33 -23.21 7.22 -16.17
C GLN A 33 -22.30 8.37 -15.73
N ASN A 34 -22.08 9.38 -16.58
CA ASN A 34 -21.28 10.55 -16.20
C ASN A 34 -21.98 11.39 -15.12
N ARG A 35 -23.30 11.53 -15.19
CA ARG A 35 -24.09 12.19 -14.15
C ARG A 35 -24.03 11.43 -12.82
N GLN A 36 -24.12 10.10 -12.85
CA GLN A 36 -23.92 9.26 -11.67
C GLN A 36 -22.50 9.40 -11.11
N LEU A 37 -21.48 9.52 -11.98
CA LEU A 37 -20.10 9.72 -11.54
C LEU A 37 -19.90 11.12 -10.91
N GLU A 38 -20.54 12.15 -11.44
CA GLU A 38 -20.54 13.51 -10.84
C GLU A 38 -21.26 13.54 -9.49
N GLU A 39 -22.39 12.82 -9.36
CA GLU A 39 -23.12 12.66 -8.10
C GLU A 39 -22.25 11.90 -7.07
N VAL A 40 -21.63 10.78 -7.44
CA VAL A 40 -20.70 10.03 -6.57
C VAL A 40 -19.46 10.85 -6.20
N THR A 41 -18.92 11.63 -7.14
CA THR A 41 -17.77 12.52 -6.89
C THR A 41 -18.13 13.62 -5.90
N ARG A 42 -19.34 14.18 -6.04
CA ARG A 42 -19.89 15.17 -5.11
C ARG A 42 -20.10 14.59 -3.71
N GLU A 43 -20.72 13.41 -3.61
CA GLU A 43 -20.90 12.70 -2.34
C GLU A 43 -19.57 12.38 -1.66
N ARG A 44 -18.56 11.95 -2.43
CA ARG A 44 -17.20 11.73 -1.94
C ARG A 44 -16.59 13.02 -1.38
N ASP A 45 -16.77 14.14 -2.08
CA ASP A 45 -16.21 15.41 -1.67
C ASP A 45 -16.95 16.03 -0.47
N ASP A 46 -18.26 15.80 -0.36
CA ASP A 46 -19.06 16.10 0.83
C ASP A 46 -18.63 15.24 2.02
N LEU A 47 -18.42 13.94 1.82
CA LEU A 47 -17.94 13.04 2.87
C LEU A 47 -16.53 13.42 3.33
N LYS A 48 -15.65 13.84 2.41
CA LYS A 48 -14.34 14.40 2.74
C LYS A 48 -14.46 15.67 3.58
N ARG A 49 -15.38 16.58 3.24
CA ARG A 49 -15.66 17.78 4.06
C ARG A 49 -16.10 17.40 5.47
N VAL A 50 -17.06 16.47 5.60
CA VAL A 50 -17.54 15.97 6.89
C VAL A 50 -16.41 15.32 7.70
N ALA A 51 -15.57 14.51 7.06
CA ALA A 51 -14.44 13.85 7.71
C ALA A 51 -13.40 14.86 8.22
N VAL A 52 -13.11 15.92 7.46
CA VAL A 52 -12.21 16.99 7.89
C VAL A 52 -12.80 17.77 9.07
N SER A 53 -14.09 18.10 9.02
CA SER A 53 -14.79 18.76 10.14
C SER A 53 -14.79 17.89 11.39
N LEU A 54 -15.05 16.58 11.26
CA LEU A 54 -15.00 15.63 12.37
C LEU A 54 -13.59 15.54 12.96
N HIS A 55 -12.56 15.45 12.12
CA HIS A 55 -11.18 15.37 12.58
C HIS A 55 -10.75 16.64 13.32
N ARG A 56 -11.19 17.82 12.85
CA ARG A 56 -11.00 19.10 13.54
C ARG A 56 -11.66 19.12 14.91
N VAL A 57 -12.91 18.68 15.00
CA VAL A 57 -13.68 18.64 16.25
C VAL A 57 -13.09 17.64 17.24
N VAL A 58 -12.67 16.46 16.78
CA VAL A 58 -11.96 15.48 17.61
C VAL A 58 -10.63 16.06 18.13
N GLY A 59 -9.88 16.79 17.29
CA GLY A 59 -8.68 17.49 17.72
C GLY A 59 -8.95 18.55 18.80
N GLN A 60 -10.02 19.32 18.64
CA GLN A 60 -10.46 20.29 19.65
C GLN A 60 -10.91 19.61 20.96
N LEU A 61 -11.60 18.46 20.88
CA LEU A 61 -11.99 17.64 22.04
C LEU A 61 -10.79 17.04 22.78
N VAL A 62 -9.77 16.58 22.06
CA VAL A 62 -8.53 16.08 22.67
C VAL A 62 -7.80 17.21 23.40
N ALA A 63 -7.69 18.39 22.77
CA ALA A 63 -7.10 19.57 23.41
C ALA A 63 -7.91 20.03 24.63
N TYR A 64 -9.24 19.94 24.56
CA TYR A 64 -10.14 20.18 25.68
C TYR A 64 -9.88 19.22 26.84
N CYS A 65 -9.83 17.91 26.59
CA CYS A 65 -9.58 16.89 27.62
C CYS A 65 -8.21 17.08 28.28
N ALA A 66 -7.17 17.36 27.49
CA ALA A 66 -5.83 17.62 28.02
C ALA A 66 -5.81 18.87 28.93
N SER A 67 -6.48 19.94 28.51
CA SER A 67 -6.56 21.18 29.30
C SER A 67 -7.35 20.98 30.60
N ALA A 68 -8.45 20.21 30.55
CA ALA A 68 -9.26 19.89 31.73
C ALA A 68 -8.52 18.95 32.69
N GLU A 69 -7.79 17.96 32.18
CA GLU A 69 -6.94 17.08 32.97
C GLU A 69 -5.82 17.86 33.67
N ASP A 70 -5.16 18.78 32.97
CA ASP A 70 -4.11 19.64 33.55
C ASP A 70 -4.67 20.56 34.66
N GLU A 71 -5.86 21.11 34.48
CA GLU A 71 -6.51 21.96 35.49
C GLU A 71 -6.94 21.15 36.73
N LEU A 72 -7.46 19.93 36.52
CA LEU A 72 -7.78 18.99 37.60
C LEU A 72 -6.52 18.60 38.36
N ASN A 73 -5.46 18.18 37.65
CA ASN A 73 -4.19 17.78 38.23
C ASN A 73 -3.58 18.94 39.03
N ARG A 74 -3.58 20.16 38.51
CA ARG A 74 -3.14 21.35 39.25
C ARG A 74 -3.98 21.60 40.51
N THR A 75 -5.29 21.43 40.43
CA THR A 75 -6.18 21.66 41.58
C THR A 75 -6.00 20.59 42.66
N VAL A 76 -5.93 19.32 42.28
CA VAL A 76 -5.68 18.19 43.19
C VAL A 76 -4.30 18.31 43.81
N LEU A 77 -3.27 18.61 43.01
CA LEU A 77 -1.91 18.83 43.51
C LEU A 77 -1.87 20.00 44.50
N ALA A 78 -2.52 21.13 44.20
CA ALA A 78 -2.61 22.26 45.11
C ALA A 78 -3.33 21.91 46.42
N GLN A 79 -4.38 21.10 46.38
CA GLN A 79 -5.10 20.63 47.58
C GLN A 79 -4.30 19.61 48.39
N LEU A 80 -3.56 18.70 47.73
CA LEU A 80 -2.68 17.74 48.39
C LEU A 80 -1.50 18.45 49.07
N LEU A 81 -0.85 19.39 48.37
CA LEU A 81 0.23 20.21 48.94
C LEU A 81 -0.26 21.06 50.11
N ALA A 82 -1.46 21.66 50.02
CA ALA A 82 -2.07 22.40 51.11
C ALA A 82 -2.44 21.52 52.34
N ARG A 83 -2.57 20.20 52.17
CA ARG A 83 -2.82 19.24 53.27
C ARG A 83 -1.55 18.65 53.86
N LEU A 84 -0.51 18.49 53.05
CA LEU A 84 0.79 17.94 53.45
C LEU A 84 1.69 18.98 54.11
N VAL A 85 1.45 20.28 53.87
CA VAL A 85 2.13 21.39 54.55
C VAL A 85 1.08 22.19 55.34
N PRO A 86 0.82 21.84 56.62
CA PRO A 86 -0.03 22.66 57.47
C PRO A 86 0.77 23.88 57.96
N GLY A 87 0.60 25.00 57.26
CA GLY A 87 0.98 26.33 57.72
C GLY A 87 2.48 26.61 57.73
N ASP A 88 2.97 27.29 56.68
CA ASP A 88 3.42 28.67 56.80
C ASP A 88 3.90 29.19 55.45
N ASN A 89 3.58 30.46 55.19
CA ASN A 89 4.10 31.32 54.13
C ASN A 89 3.42 31.25 52.75
N ASP A 90 2.45 32.16 52.60
CA ASP A 90 2.44 33.10 51.47
C ASP A 90 3.86 33.59 51.19
N THR A 91 4.58 32.99 50.25
CA THR A 91 5.61 33.64 49.42
C THR A 91 6.31 32.61 48.52
N LEU A 92 6.36 32.94 47.22
CA LEU A 92 7.28 32.38 46.20
C LEU A 92 6.83 30.99 45.70
N ILE A 93 6.64 30.75 44.40
CA ILE A 93 7.58 31.03 43.29
C ILE A 93 6.77 31.39 42.03
N GLU A 94 7.00 32.60 41.52
CA GLU A 94 6.79 32.93 40.11
C GLU A 94 7.83 32.16 39.30
N GLU A 95 7.42 31.19 38.48
CA GLU A 95 8.28 30.63 37.43
C GLU A 95 8.10 31.44 36.15
N GLU A 96 9.19 32.12 35.78
CA GLU A 96 9.42 32.78 34.51
C GLU A 96 9.35 31.79 33.32
N SER A 97 8.52 32.15 32.33
CA SER A 97 8.86 32.24 30.88
C SER A 97 9.28 30.97 30.13
N ARG A 98 8.78 30.56 28.94
CA ARG A 98 7.86 30.99 27.84
C ARG A 98 8.08 29.93 26.70
N PRO A 99 7.39 29.90 25.52
CA PRO A 99 6.27 30.73 25.07
C PRO A 99 5.08 29.99 24.40
N THR A 100 3.89 30.53 24.63
CA THR A 100 2.72 30.38 23.75
C THR A 100 2.52 31.64 22.91
N THR A 101 2.19 31.46 21.63
CA THR A 101 1.55 32.45 20.74
C THR A 101 0.03 32.36 20.86
N PRO A 102 -0.75 33.35 20.36
CA PRO A 102 -0.98 34.68 20.94
C PRO A 102 -2.43 34.88 21.44
N ASN A 103 -2.60 35.92 22.25
CA ASN A 103 -3.87 36.46 22.79
C ASN A 103 -5.02 36.56 21.78
N VAL A 104 -6.21 36.16 22.24
CA VAL A 104 -7.47 36.87 21.94
C VAL A 104 -8.13 37.21 23.27
N SER A 105 -7.98 38.47 23.66
CA SER A 105 -8.70 39.07 24.77
C SER A 105 -10.10 39.47 24.32
N GLY A 106 -11.11 39.07 25.09
CA GLY A 106 -12.51 39.50 24.94
C GLY A 106 -13.24 39.24 26.25
N GLU A 107 -13.15 40.20 27.16
CA GLU A 107 -13.87 40.23 28.44
C GLU A 107 -15.38 40.09 28.21
N LEU A 108 -16.08 39.31 29.06
CA LEU A 108 -17.32 39.76 29.71
C LEU A 108 -17.59 38.92 30.98
N ASN A 109 -17.60 39.63 32.10
CA ASN A 109 -17.89 39.20 33.46
C ASN A 109 -19.39 38.93 33.69
N HIS A 110 -19.71 37.95 34.54
CA HIS A 110 -20.73 37.92 35.62
C HIS A 110 -20.73 36.48 36.19
N SER A 111 -20.61 36.17 37.48
CA SER A 111 -21.03 36.87 38.69
C SER A 111 -20.13 36.52 39.89
N VAL A 112 -19.96 37.53 40.74
CA VAL A 112 -19.34 37.52 42.06
C VAL A 112 -20.27 36.82 43.08
N VAL A 113 -19.64 36.27 44.14
CA VAL A 113 -20.20 35.71 45.40
C VAL A 113 -20.36 34.18 45.46
N SER A 114 -19.26 33.49 45.83
CA SER A 114 -19.22 32.70 47.07
C SER A 114 -17.77 32.53 47.53
N ARG A 115 -17.54 32.84 48.80
CA ARG A 115 -16.22 32.91 49.45
C ARG A 115 -15.72 31.49 49.75
N SER A 116 -14.42 31.27 49.55
CA SER A 116 -13.63 30.14 50.03
C SER A 116 -13.85 28.76 49.37
N GLY A 117 -13.68 28.69 48.06
CA GLY A 117 -13.37 27.45 47.37
C GLY A 117 -13.06 27.73 45.92
N ARG A 118 -11.81 27.54 45.48
CA ARG A 118 -11.45 27.59 44.06
C ARG A 118 -12.34 26.58 43.33
N HIS A 119 -13.40 27.06 42.69
CA HIS A 119 -14.31 26.20 41.93
C HIS A 119 -13.56 25.75 40.68
N VAL A 120 -13.43 24.43 40.54
CA VAL A 120 -13.04 23.78 39.30
C VAL A 120 -14.11 24.14 38.27
N HIS A 121 -13.73 24.70 37.12
CA HIS A 121 -14.67 24.87 36.01
C HIS A 121 -15.00 23.48 35.45
N PHE A 122 -16.09 22.86 35.93
CA PHE A 122 -16.53 21.55 35.43
C PHE A 122 -17.14 21.60 34.02
N ALA A 123 -17.28 22.78 33.41
CA ALA A 123 -17.64 22.94 32.00
C ALA A 123 -17.19 24.30 31.43
N PRO A 124 -16.12 24.35 30.60
CA PRO A 124 -15.80 25.47 29.72
C PRO A 124 -16.71 25.56 28.48
N ASP A 125 -16.82 26.76 27.88
CA ASP A 125 -17.74 27.13 26.80
C ASP A 125 -17.58 26.30 25.51
N LEU A 126 -18.55 25.41 25.25
CA LEU A 126 -18.64 24.59 24.04
C LEU A 126 -19.03 25.40 22.80
N ASN A 127 -19.44 26.67 22.94
CA ASN A 127 -19.89 27.47 21.81
C ASN A 127 -18.84 27.55 20.70
N ALA A 128 -17.54 27.60 21.01
CA ALA A 128 -16.50 27.65 19.98
C ALA A 128 -16.48 26.38 19.09
N ILE A 129 -16.68 25.21 19.70
CA ILE A 129 -16.74 23.91 19.00
C ILE A 129 -18.07 23.78 18.24
N LEU A 130 -19.16 24.29 18.83
CA LEU A 130 -20.50 24.28 18.23
C LEU A 130 -20.63 25.28 17.07
N THR A 131 -19.99 26.44 17.13
CA THR A 131 -19.95 27.41 16.02
C THR A 131 -19.10 26.95 14.85
N ASP A 132 -18.14 26.05 15.09
CA ASP A 132 -17.29 25.44 14.07
C ASP A 132 -17.96 24.25 13.36
N LEU A 133 -19.08 23.75 13.89
CA LEU A 133 -19.94 22.78 13.24
C LEU A 133 -20.97 23.55 12.40
N ASP A 134 -20.77 23.66 11.09
CA ASP A 134 -21.82 24.09 10.15
C ASP A 134 -22.94 23.03 10.14
N GLU A 135 -23.83 23.10 11.14
CA GLU A 135 -24.91 22.12 11.38
C GLU A 135 -25.79 21.94 10.14
N GLU A 136 -26.02 23.01 9.36
CA GLU A 136 -26.83 22.96 8.14
C GLU A 136 -26.22 22.07 7.05
N SER A 137 -24.91 22.09 6.83
CA SER A 137 -24.28 21.27 5.78
C SER A 137 -24.29 19.78 6.13
N ILE A 138 -24.11 19.45 7.40
CA ILE A 138 -24.02 18.06 7.88
C ILE A 138 -25.43 17.45 7.96
N VAL A 139 -26.41 18.21 8.47
CA VAL A 139 -27.81 17.77 8.55
C VAL A 139 -28.39 17.54 7.15
N ASN A 140 -28.12 18.44 6.20
CA ASN A 140 -28.59 18.28 4.82
C ASN A 140 -27.98 17.05 4.14
N PHE A 141 -26.68 16.78 4.35
CA PHE A 141 -26.02 15.59 3.80
C PHE A 141 -26.57 14.28 4.39
N LEU A 142 -26.78 14.23 5.71
CA LEU A 142 -27.33 13.04 6.39
C LEU A 142 -28.78 12.78 5.99
N GLN A 143 -29.58 13.84 5.82
CA GLN A 143 -30.95 13.72 5.33
C GLN A 143 -30.99 13.20 3.89
N GLN A 144 -30.13 13.71 3.01
CA GLN A 144 -30.02 13.27 1.62
C GLN A 144 -29.61 11.79 1.48
N GLN A 145 -28.69 11.31 2.32
CA GLN A 145 -28.29 9.89 2.35
C GLN A 145 -29.42 8.97 2.82
N ARG A 146 -30.27 9.42 3.75
CA ARG A 146 -31.42 8.65 4.25
C ARG A 146 -32.48 8.49 3.16
N ASP A 147 -32.72 9.54 2.39
CA ASP A 147 -33.68 9.53 1.28
C ASP A 147 -33.20 8.65 0.12
N LEU A 148 -31.90 8.71 -0.21
CA LEU A 148 -31.29 7.83 -1.23
C LEU A 148 -31.37 6.34 -0.85
N SER A 149 -31.13 6.01 0.42
CA SER A 149 -31.28 4.64 0.93
C SER A 149 -32.72 4.13 0.81
N ALA A 150 -33.71 5.00 1.05
CA ALA A 150 -35.12 4.67 0.89
C ALA A 150 -35.50 4.41 -0.58
N ASP A 151 -34.97 5.20 -1.51
CA ASP A 151 -35.22 5.05 -2.95
C ASP A 151 -34.59 3.78 -3.52
N ILE A 152 -33.35 3.45 -3.13
CA ILE A 152 -32.69 2.19 -3.53
C ILE A 152 -33.48 0.98 -3.03
N LYS A 153 -33.96 1.02 -1.78
CA LYS A 153 -34.80 -0.05 -1.21
C LYS A 153 -36.09 -0.24 -2.00
N LYS A 154 -36.74 0.85 -2.40
CA LYS A 154 -37.99 0.82 -3.17
C LYS A 154 -37.77 0.25 -4.58
N GLU A 155 -36.67 0.61 -5.24
CA GLU A 155 -36.36 0.09 -6.57
C GLU A 155 -35.94 -1.39 -6.57
N LEU A 156 -35.26 -1.82 -5.50
CA LEU A 156 -34.95 -3.24 -5.29
C LEU A 156 -36.23 -4.06 -5.09
N GLU A 157 -37.18 -3.57 -4.29
CA GLU A 157 -38.49 -4.22 -4.12
C GLU A 157 -39.29 -4.29 -5.43
N ASN A 158 -39.23 -3.25 -6.26
CA ASN A 158 -39.85 -3.26 -7.59
C ASN A 158 -39.20 -4.30 -8.51
N SER A 159 -37.87 -4.36 -8.52
CA SER A 159 -37.09 -5.31 -9.33
C SER A 159 -37.36 -6.76 -8.92
N LEU A 160 -37.42 -7.04 -7.62
CA LEU A 160 -37.79 -8.36 -7.09
C LEU A 160 -39.23 -8.74 -7.45
N ARG A 161 -40.16 -7.78 -7.44
CA ARG A 161 -41.55 -8.02 -7.88
C ARG A 161 -41.64 -8.37 -9.36
N ARG A 162 -40.88 -7.70 -10.23
CA ARG A 162 -40.81 -8.00 -11.67
C ARG A 162 -40.21 -9.38 -11.90
N LEU A 163 -39.08 -9.68 -11.26
CA LEU A 163 -38.41 -10.97 -11.38
C LEU A 163 -39.31 -12.13 -10.93
N ARG A 164 -40.07 -11.96 -9.84
CA ARG A 164 -41.06 -12.97 -9.41
C ARG A 164 -42.17 -13.16 -10.44
N HIS A 165 -42.67 -12.09 -11.05
CA HIS A 165 -43.69 -12.19 -12.10
C HIS A 165 -43.15 -12.88 -13.36
N GLU A 166 -41.93 -12.57 -13.77
CA GLU A 166 -41.28 -13.20 -14.93
C GLU A 166 -41.00 -14.68 -14.67
N ALA A 167 -40.48 -15.03 -13.49
CA ALA A 167 -40.28 -16.41 -13.08
C ALA A 167 -41.61 -17.21 -13.05
N HIS A 168 -42.69 -16.62 -12.51
CA HIS A 168 -44.01 -17.24 -12.56
C HIS A 168 -44.52 -17.42 -13.98
N SER A 169 -44.32 -16.42 -14.86
CA SER A 169 -44.72 -16.49 -16.26
C SER A 169 -43.96 -17.58 -17.03
N LEU A 170 -42.67 -17.75 -16.74
CA LEU A 170 -41.83 -18.80 -17.32
C LEU A 170 -42.22 -20.19 -16.83
N LEU A 171 -42.57 -20.34 -15.54
CA LEU A 171 -43.07 -21.59 -14.99
C LEU A 171 -44.43 -21.98 -15.60
N ASP A 172 -45.32 -21.00 -15.82
CA ASP A 172 -46.59 -21.21 -16.53
C ASP A 172 -46.40 -21.60 -18.00
N LEU A 173 -45.44 -20.98 -18.69
CA LEU A 173 -45.06 -21.33 -20.06
C LEU A 173 -44.46 -22.75 -20.12
N SER A 174 -43.60 -23.10 -19.17
CA SER A 174 -42.99 -24.43 -19.06
C SER A 174 -44.04 -25.51 -18.77
N ALA A 175 -45.03 -25.23 -17.93
CA ALA A 175 -46.14 -26.14 -17.65
C ALA A 175 -47.03 -26.37 -18.89
N LYS A 176 -47.20 -25.34 -19.73
CA LYS A 176 -47.95 -25.44 -21.00
C LYS A 176 -47.22 -26.22 -22.10
N LEU A 177 -45.88 -26.27 -22.07
CA LEU A 177 -45.04 -26.98 -23.06
C LEU A 177 -44.80 -28.45 -22.70
N ALA A 178 -45.04 -28.86 -21.46
CA ALA A 178 -44.80 -30.22 -20.97
C ALA A 178 -45.51 -31.37 -21.71
N PRO A 179 -46.68 -31.22 -22.39
CA PRO A 179 -47.29 -32.36 -23.08
C PRO A 179 -46.70 -32.69 -24.47
N ARG A 180 -45.75 -31.91 -25.01
CA ARG A 180 -45.37 -31.98 -26.44
C ARG A 180 -44.01 -32.61 -26.77
N ILE A 181 -43.27 -33.14 -25.81
CA ILE A 181 -41.91 -33.68 -26.08
C ILE A 181 -41.92 -35.22 -26.07
N ARG A 182 -42.04 -35.82 -27.27
CA ARG A 182 -41.38 -37.09 -27.65
C ARG A 182 -40.36 -36.78 -28.76
N PRO A 183 -39.28 -37.57 -28.89
CA PRO A 183 -37.97 -37.04 -29.26
C PRO A 183 -37.80 -36.94 -30.78
N ASP A 184 -37.45 -35.75 -31.26
CA ASP A 184 -37.03 -35.51 -32.64
C ASP A 184 -35.66 -34.81 -32.62
N THR A 185 -34.61 -35.62 -32.53
CA THR A 185 -33.20 -35.19 -32.51
C THR A 185 -32.59 -35.15 -33.92
N SER A 186 -33.40 -34.98 -34.97
CA SER A 186 -32.91 -35.09 -36.36
C SER A 186 -32.35 -33.79 -36.97
N ASN A 187 -32.57 -32.62 -36.36
CA ASN A 187 -32.28 -31.34 -37.02
C ASN A 187 -30.92 -30.70 -36.66
N MET A 188 -30.08 -31.37 -35.87
CA MET A 188 -28.76 -30.85 -35.47
C MET A 188 -27.57 -31.41 -36.29
N LEU A 189 -27.82 -32.29 -37.27
CA LEU A 189 -26.78 -32.89 -38.12
C LEU A 189 -26.58 -32.17 -39.47
N GLU A 190 -27.45 -31.25 -39.85
CA GLU A 190 -27.41 -30.60 -41.17
C GLU A 190 -26.39 -29.44 -41.24
N SER A 191 -25.99 -28.87 -40.10
CA SER A 191 -25.04 -27.76 -40.02
C SER A 191 -23.56 -28.19 -40.14
N SER A 192 -23.26 -29.49 -40.02
CA SER A 192 -21.87 -29.99 -40.10
C SER A 192 -21.43 -30.32 -41.53
N ILE A 193 -22.36 -30.52 -42.47
CA ILE A 193 -22.06 -30.90 -43.85
C ILE A 193 -21.61 -29.68 -44.68
N GLN A 194 -22.13 -28.48 -44.38
CA GLN A 194 -21.84 -27.23 -45.10
C GLN A 194 -20.40 -26.70 -44.90
N ILE A 195 -19.71 -27.07 -43.82
CA ILE A 195 -18.37 -26.54 -43.52
C ILE A 195 -17.29 -27.27 -44.33
N THR A 196 -17.47 -28.57 -44.60
CA THR A 196 -16.54 -29.37 -45.42
C THR A 196 -16.61 -29.07 -46.92
N GLU A 197 -17.77 -28.64 -47.42
CA GLU A 197 -17.94 -28.30 -48.84
C GLU A 197 -17.28 -26.94 -49.18
N LEU A 198 -17.31 -25.98 -48.25
CA LEU A 198 -16.69 -24.66 -48.41
C LEU A 198 -15.15 -24.67 -48.32
N VAL A 199 -14.54 -25.72 -47.77
CA VAL A 199 -13.08 -25.88 -47.73
C VAL A 199 -12.53 -26.49 -49.03
N HIS A 200 -13.37 -27.22 -49.79
CA HIS A 200 -12.94 -27.79 -51.09
C HIS A 200 -13.01 -26.77 -52.25
N ASP A 201 -13.75 -25.67 -52.08
CA ASP A 201 -13.91 -24.62 -53.09
C ASP A 201 -12.80 -23.55 -53.08
N LEU A 202 -11.92 -23.54 -52.07
CA LEU A 202 -10.85 -22.54 -51.93
C LEU A 202 -9.50 -22.97 -52.53
N ASP A 203 -9.29 -24.26 -52.82
CA ASP A 203 -8.05 -24.78 -53.41
C ASP A 203 -8.07 -24.90 -54.95
N ASN A 204 -9.16 -24.54 -55.62
CA ASN A 204 -9.31 -24.65 -57.09
C ASN A 204 -9.43 -23.32 -57.84
N LYS A 205 -8.92 -22.21 -57.27
CA LYS A 205 -8.97 -20.88 -57.91
C LYS A 205 -7.61 -20.21 -58.08
N GLU A 206 -6.64 -20.96 -58.60
CA GLU A 206 -5.65 -20.39 -59.50
C GLU A 206 -6.24 -20.37 -60.92
N ASN A 207 -6.72 -19.21 -61.36
CA ASN A 207 -6.51 -18.64 -62.69
C ASN A 207 -7.38 -17.37 -62.85
N CYS A 208 -6.70 -16.27 -63.14
CA CYS A 208 -7.24 -14.92 -63.24
C CYS A 208 -7.92 -14.71 -64.59
N ASP A 209 -9.25 -14.66 -64.62
CA ASP A 209 -10.04 -14.12 -65.74
C ASP A 209 -10.13 -12.60 -65.65
N ASN A 210 -8.99 -11.92 -65.78
CA ASN A 210 -8.97 -10.49 -66.14
C ASN A 210 -7.80 -10.15 -67.06
N CYS A 211 -7.68 -10.93 -68.14
CA CYS A 211 -6.92 -10.60 -69.34
C CYS A 211 -7.82 -10.71 -70.57
N GLU A 212 -8.81 -9.84 -70.69
CA GLU A 212 -9.48 -9.64 -71.98
C GLU A 212 -10.13 -8.26 -72.09
N LEU A 213 -9.32 -7.23 -72.43
CA LEU A 213 -9.75 -6.02 -73.14
C LEU A 213 -8.55 -5.11 -73.37
N HIS A 214 -7.91 -5.20 -74.53
CA HIS A 214 -7.42 -4.05 -75.30
C HIS A 214 -6.85 -4.51 -76.66
N ARG A 215 -7.71 -4.78 -77.63
CA ARG A 215 -7.33 -4.56 -79.04
C ARG A 215 -8.47 -4.01 -79.84
N LYS A 216 -8.52 -2.68 -79.85
CA LYS A 216 -8.94 -1.74 -80.92
C LYS A 216 -9.40 -0.45 -80.20
N LEU A 217 -9.00 0.76 -80.60
CA LEU A 217 -9.19 1.37 -81.91
C LEU A 217 -8.54 2.77 -81.93
N CYS A 218 -8.06 3.25 -83.10
CA CYS A 218 -8.13 4.62 -83.65
C CYS A 218 -6.99 4.82 -84.67
N SER A 219 -7.14 5.42 -85.86
CA SER A 219 -8.30 6.06 -86.50
C SER A 219 -7.87 6.59 -87.90
N LEU A 220 -8.59 6.16 -88.96
CA LEU A 220 -9.19 6.96 -90.05
C LEU A 220 -8.29 7.99 -90.85
N PRO A 221 -8.79 8.72 -91.88
CA PRO A 221 -8.56 8.51 -93.32
C PRO A 221 -7.96 9.82 -93.96
N PRO A 222 -8.14 10.27 -95.24
CA PRO A 222 -8.88 9.70 -96.39
C PRO A 222 -8.26 9.91 -97.82
N ARG A 223 -9.04 9.43 -98.81
CA ARG A 223 -9.42 10.06 -100.10
C ARG A 223 -8.67 9.73 -101.42
N SER A 224 -9.43 9.03 -102.28
CA SER A 224 -9.78 9.31 -103.69
C SER A 224 -8.73 9.31 -104.83
N ARG A 225 -8.92 8.33 -105.74
CA ARG A 225 -8.87 8.29 -107.24
C ARG A 225 -8.82 9.65 -107.99
N PRO A 226 -8.41 9.71 -109.29
CA PRO A 226 -8.73 8.76 -110.38
C PRO A 226 -7.62 8.46 -111.43
N ALA A 227 -7.94 7.56 -112.38
CA ALA A 227 -7.22 7.30 -113.65
C ALA A 227 -7.37 8.49 -114.65
N PRO A 228 -6.70 8.55 -115.84
CA PRO A 228 -7.10 7.74 -117.01
C PRO A 228 -6.04 7.47 -118.16
N THR A 229 -6.46 6.61 -119.12
CA THR A 229 -6.32 6.64 -120.62
C THR A 229 -4.99 6.52 -121.39
N SER A 230 -4.89 5.42 -122.18
CA SER A 230 -4.88 5.31 -123.67
C SER A 230 -3.85 6.02 -124.58
N ALA A 231 -3.24 5.24 -125.50
CA ALA A 231 -2.99 5.46 -126.95
C ALA A 231 -2.23 4.21 -127.49
N GLN A 232 -2.70 3.31 -128.37
CA GLN A 232 -3.03 3.33 -129.82
C GLN A 232 -1.95 3.83 -130.82
N SER A 233 -1.91 3.12 -131.96
CA SER A 233 -1.48 3.50 -133.35
C SER A 233 -0.05 3.14 -133.81
N LEU A 234 0.28 2.63 -135.02
CA LEU A 234 -0.41 2.47 -136.32
C LEU A 234 0.18 1.32 -137.19
N ASP A 235 -0.69 0.80 -138.07
CA ASP A 235 -0.55 0.37 -139.48
C ASP A 235 0.41 -0.72 -139.99
N GLY A 236 -0.17 -1.59 -140.81
CA GLY A 236 0.52 -2.42 -141.78
C GLY A 236 0.53 -1.84 -143.19
N SER A 237 1.34 -2.43 -144.07
CA SER A 237 0.98 -2.69 -145.47
C SER A 237 2.05 -3.58 -146.10
N ALA A 238 1.58 -4.57 -146.85
CA ALA A 238 2.40 -5.43 -147.70
C ALA A 238 2.77 -4.68 -149.00
N SER A 239 4.00 -4.88 -149.48
CA SER A 239 4.31 -4.80 -150.93
C SER A 239 5.64 -5.52 -151.24
N PRO A 240 5.77 -6.24 -152.38
CA PRO A 240 6.75 -7.32 -152.54
C PRO A 240 8.08 -6.88 -153.16
N ARG A 241 9.18 -7.47 -152.67
CA ARG A 241 10.46 -7.54 -153.41
C ARG A 241 11.23 -8.83 -153.07
N VAL A 242 10.57 -9.99 -153.23
CA VAL A 242 11.00 -11.31 -152.72
C VAL A 242 11.73 -12.17 -153.77
N GLN A 243 12.83 -11.68 -154.34
CA GLN A 243 13.73 -12.56 -155.14
C GLN A 243 15.23 -12.35 -154.86
N ARG A 244 15.62 -11.32 -154.10
CA ARG A 244 17.02 -11.15 -153.63
C ARG A 244 17.27 -11.71 -152.22
N LEU A 245 16.26 -11.64 -151.35
CA LEU A 245 16.35 -12.05 -149.93
C LEU A 245 16.66 -13.55 -149.71
N ALA A 246 16.28 -14.45 -150.63
CA ALA A 246 16.46 -15.89 -150.42
C ALA A 246 17.93 -16.33 -150.51
N HIS A 247 18.72 -15.73 -151.41
CA HIS A 247 20.14 -16.06 -151.56
C HIS A 247 21.00 -15.48 -150.44
N ASP A 248 20.59 -14.30 -149.94
CA ASP A 248 21.21 -13.67 -148.78
C ASP A 248 20.99 -14.51 -147.50
N ILE A 249 19.81 -15.14 -147.35
CA ILE A 249 19.51 -16.01 -146.20
C ILE A 249 20.42 -17.25 -146.17
N ASP A 250 20.65 -17.94 -147.29
CA ASP A 250 21.50 -19.14 -147.32
C ASP A 250 22.98 -18.81 -147.07
N SER A 251 23.46 -17.68 -147.58
CA SER A 251 24.83 -17.19 -147.31
C SER A 251 25.01 -16.85 -145.83
N LEU A 252 24.04 -16.18 -145.23
CA LEU A 252 24.00 -15.89 -143.80
C LEU A 252 23.93 -17.16 -142.95
N GLN A 253 23.24 -18.20 -143.41
CA GLN A 253 23.17 -19.48 -142.70
C GLN A 253 24.54 -20.18 -142.66
N LYS A 254 25.29 -20.16 -143.77
CA LYS A 254 26.62 -20.77 -143.84
C LYS A 254 27.65 -19.98 -143.03
N GLU A 255 27.63 -18.65 -143.13
CA GLU A 255 28.48 -17.79 -142.30
C GLU A 255 28.18 -18.00 -140.81
N ARG A 256 26.90 -18.17 -140.45
CA ARG A 256 26.48 -18.56 -139.10
C ARG A 256 27.07 -19.90 -138.68
N ASP A 257 27.08 -20.92 -139.54
CA ASP A 257 27.65 -22.24 -139.22
C ASP A 257 29.18 -22.20 -139.05
N ASP A 258 29.88 -21.47 -139.92
CA ASP A 258 31.34 -21.27 -139.82
C ASP A 258 31.71 -20.50 -138.54
N LEU A 259 30.95 -19.45 -138.21
CA LEU A 259 31.08 -18.73 -136.93
C LEU A 259 30.79 -19.64 -135.74
N HIS A 260 29.77 -20.49 -135.81
CA HIS A 260 29.48 -21.46 -134.75
C HIS A 260 30.65 -22.43 -134.55
N GLN A 261 31.28 -22.89 -135.63
CA GLN A 261 32.40 -23.82 -135.52
C GLN A 261 33.69 -23.13 -135.04
N GLN A 262 33.87 -21.84 -135.34
CA GLN A 262 34.96 -21.02 -134.80
C GLN A 262 34.76 -20.77 -133.29
N VAL A 263 33.56 -20.38 -132.87
CA VAL A 263 33.21 -20.23 -131.45
C VAL A 263 33.41 -21.55 -130.71
N LYS A 264 32.97 -22.67 -131.30
CA LYS A 264 33.16 -24.01 -130.71
C LYS A 264 34.63 -24.34 -130.46
N ARG A 265 35.51 -24.06 -131.43
CA ARG A 265 36.96 -24.24 -131.27
C ARG A 265 37.56 -23.33 -130.20
N MET A 266 37.08 -22.09 -130.06
CA MET A 266 37.51 -21.19 -128.99
C MET A 266 37.03 -21.67 -127.62
N THR A 267 35.77 -22.09 -127.50
CA THR A 267 35.20 -22.56 -126.24
C THR A 267 35.78 -23.89 -125.78
N ASP A 268 36.20 -24.75 -126.73
CA ASP A 268 36.84 -26.03 -126.43
C ASP A 268 38.34 -25.91 -126.12
N SER A 269 38.95 -24.74 -126.35
CA SER A 269 40.34 -24.47 -125.97
C SER A 269 40.52 -24.63 -124.45
N PRO A 270 41.53 -25.41 -123.98
CA PRO A 270 41.81 -25.56 -122.55
C PRO A 270 42.01 -24.22 -121.83
N VAL A 271 42.57 -23.21 -122.52
CA VAL A 271 42.79 -21.87 -121.95
C VAL A 271 41.47 -21.15 -121.68
N HIS A 272 40.49 -21.27 -122.58
CA HIS A 272 39.17 -20.68 -122.39
C HIS A 272 38.42 -21.33 -121.22
N LYS A 273 38.49 -22.66 -121.11
CA LYS A 273 37.88 -23.41 -119.99
C LYS A 273 38.45 -22.98 -118.64
N ILE A 274 39.79 -22.91 -118.51
CA ILE A 274 40.45 -22.44 -117.28
C ILE A 274 40.08 -20.98 -116.96
N CYS A 275 39.99 -20.12 -117.98
CA CYS A 275 39.60 -18.72 -117.79
C CYS A 275 38.15 -18.59 -117.29
N CYS A 276 37.22 -19.36 -117.87
CA CYS A 276 35.83 -19.41 -117.43
C CYS A 276 35.72 -19.95 -116.00
N GLU A 277 36.42 -21.04 -115.66
CA GLU A 277 36.43 -21.59 -114.29
C GLU A 277 36.96 -20.58 -113.26
N LYS A 278 38.04 -19.86 -113.58
CA LYS A 278 38.59 -18.79 -112.73
C LYS A 278 37.62 -17.61 -112.59
N LEU A 279 36.97 -17.20 -113.68
CA LEU A 279 35.98 -16.13 -113.66
C LEU A 279 34.75 -16.52 -112.82
N GLU A 280 34.29 -17.76 -112.95
CA GLU A 280 33.19 -18.30 -112.14
C GLU A 280 33.57 -18.41 -110.66
N ALA A 281 34.79 -18.88 -110.36
CA ALA A 281 35.28 -18.94 -108.98
C ALA A 281 35.38 -17.54 -108.37
N ALA A 282 35.91 -16.56 -109.10
CA ALA A 282 35.95 -15.16 -108.67
C ALA A 282 34.55 -14.57 -108.48
N ASN A 283 33.59 -14.89 -109.36
CA ASN A 283 32.20 -14.42 -109.24
C ASN A 283 31.50 -15.07 -108.05
N ARG A 284 31.74 -16.36 -107.77
CA ARG A 284 31.29 -17.03 -106.54
C ARG A 284 31.87 -16.36 -105.29
N GLN A 285 33.16 -16.06 -105.29
CA GLN A 285 33.82 -15.37 -104.19
C GLN A 285 33.27 -13.95 -103.98
N LEU A 286 33.03 -13.20 -105.07
CA LEU A 286 32.46 -11.86 -105.01
C LEU A 286 31.02 -11.87 -104.49
N ARG A 287 30.21 -12.84 -104.91
CA ARG A 287 28.85 -13.04 -104.37
C ARG A 287 28.89 -13.40 -102.89
N SER A 288 29.77 -14.31 -102.48
CA SER A 288 29.95 -14.67 -101.07
C SER A 288 30.42 -13.48 -100.22
N THR A 289 31.33 -12.65 -100.75
CA THR A 289 31.81 -11.44 -100.07
C THR A 289 30.71 -10.39 -99.95
N ARG A 290 29.90 -10.18 -101.01
CA ARG A 290 28.74 -9.29 -100.96
C ARG A 290 27.70 -9.76 -99.96
N GLN A 291 27.36 -11.04 -99.99
CA GLN A 291 26.43 -11.64 -99.03
C GLN A 291 26.92 -11.46 -97.60
N PHE A 292 28.19 -11.72 -97.31
CA PHE A 292 28.76 -11.51 -95.97
C PHE A 292 28.66 -10.04 -95.52
N VAL A 293 28.91 -9.08 -96.41
CA VAL A 293 28.79 -7.65 -96.10
C VAL A 293 27.33 -7.24 -95.89
N GLU A 294 26.40 -7.77 -96.70
CA GLU A 294 24.96 -7.53 -96.54
C GLU A 294 24.45 -8.12 -95.23
N GLU A 295 24.86 -9.34 -94.86
CA GLU A 295 24.55 -9.97 -93.57
C GLU A 295 25.12 -9.14 -92.41
N GLN A 296 26.36 -8.66 -92.52
CA GLN A 296 26.99 -7.80 -91.52
C GLN A 296 26.34 -6.41 -91.41
N ALA A 297 25.79 -5.87 -92.49
CA ALA A 297 25.02 -4.63 -92.49
C ALA A 297 23.63 -4.84 -91.86
N ALA A 298 22.98 -5.94 -92.21
CA ALA A 298 21.68 -6.34 -91.66
C ALA A 298 21.76 -6.64 -90.16
N GLU A 299 22.83 -7.29 -89.69
CA GLU A 299 23.06 -7.55 -88.26
C GLU A 299 23.22 -6.23 -87.49
N ARG A 300 24.04 -5.30 -87.99
CA ARG A 300 24.18 -3.96 -87.38
C ARG A 300 22.88 -3.16 -87.41
N GLU A 301 22.08 -3.30 -88.46
CA GLU A 301 20.77 -2.66 -88.55
C GLU A 301 19.79 -3.25 -87.53
N ALA A 302 19.76 -4.57 -87.39
CA ALA A 302 18.96 -5.25 -86.38
C ALA A 302 19.37 -4.85 -84.95
N GLU A 303 20.68 -4.73 -84.67
CA GLU A 303 21.19 -4.21 -83.40
C GLU A 303 20.73 -2.77 -83.15
N ARG A 304 20.83 -1.89 -84.15
CA ARG A 304 20.33 -0.50 -84.04
C ARG A 304 18.83 -0.45 -83.76
N ASP A 305 18.05 -1.28 -84.43
CA ASP A 305 16.61 -1.37 -84.21
C ASP A 305 16.26 -1.95 -82.84
N GLU A 306 17.07 -2.87 -82.32
CA GLU A 306 16.94 -3.35 -80.94
C GLU A 306 17.27 -2.26 -79.93
N PHE A 307 18.35 -1.50 -80.13
CA PHE A 307 18.68 -0.35 -79.29
C PHE A 307 17.59 0.72 -79.33
N ALA A 308 17.04 1.01 -80.51
CA ALA A 308 15.95 1.97 -80.66
C ALA A 308 14.68 1.51 -79.92
N ARG A 309 14.35 0.22 -80.00
CA ARG A 309 13.24 -0.38 -79.24
C ARG A 309 13.45 -0.26 -77.73
N ARG A 310 14.61 -0.66 -77.21
CA ARG A 310 14.93 -0.54 -75.77
C ARG A 310 14.86 0.92 -75.29
N LEU A 311 15.33 1.87 -76.10
CA LEU A 311 15.24 3.29 -75.76
C LEU A 311 13.79 3.79 -75.74
N GLN A 312 12.96 3.31 -76.65
CA GLN A 312 11.54 3.62 -76.66
C GLN A 312 10.83 3.03 -75.44
N ASP A 313 11.10 1.77 -75.09
CA ASP A 313 10.52 1.12 -73.92
C ASP A 313 10.86 1.88 -72.63
N LEU A 314 12.12 2.32 -72.47
CA LEU A 314 12.54 3.13 -71.32
C LEU A 314 11.86 4.51 -71.28
N ARG A 315 11.63 5.14 -72.45
CA ARG A 315 10.87 6.40 -72.52
C ARG A 315 9.43 6.19 -72.12
N ASP A 316 8.79 5.14 -72.61
CA ASP A 316 7.41 4.80 -72.28
C ASP A 316 7.28 4.46 -70.79
N GLU A 317 8.23 3.74 -70.20
CA GLU A 317 8.26 3.49 -68.76
C GLU A 317 8.39 4.79 -67.95
N ASN A 318 9.29 5.69 -68.35
CA ASN A 318 9.49 6.97 -67.68
C ASN A 318 8.23 7.85 -67.74
N THR A 319 7.54 7.90 -68.89
CA THR A 319 6.25 8.62 -68.99
C THR A 319 5.15 8.02 -68.12
N ARG A 320 5.09 6.68 -68.01
CA ARG A 320 4.17 6.00 -67.07
C ARG A 320 4.49 6.34 -65.62
N LEU A 321 5.77 6.32 -65.23
CA LEU A 321 6.21 6.70 -63.89
C LEU A 321 5.89 8.16 -63.58
N ALA A 322 6.15 9.08 -64.50
CA ALA A 322 5.81 10.50 -64.35
C ALA A 322 4.30 10.70 -64.15
N THR A 323 3.46 9.99 -64.92
CA THR A 323 2.01 10.03 -64.76
C THR A 323 1.58 9.49 -63.40
N ARG A 324 2.19 8.40 -62.92
CA ARG A 324 1.93 7.85 -61.57
C ARG A 324 2.31 8.85 -60.48
N LEU A 325 3.46 9.50 -60.59
CA LEU A 325 3.89 10.53 -59.63
C LEU A 325 2.93 11.72 -59.62
N GLN A 326 2.47 12.19 -60.78
CA GLN A 326 1.49 13.26 -60.87
C GLN A 326 0.15 12.87 -60.23
N ASN A 327 -0.33 11.64 -60.47
CA ASN A 327 -1.53 11.12 -59.84
C ASN A 327 -1.38 11.02 -58.31
N ASN A 328 -0.25 10.49 -57.82
CA ASN A 328 0.04 10.43 -56.39
C ASN A 328 0.09 11.83 -55.74
N ALA A 329 0.72 12.80 -56.41
CA ALA A 329 0.76 14.18 -55.94
C ALA A 329 -0.64 14.80 -55.86
N ARG A 330 -1.50 14.52 -56.85
CA ARG A 330 -2.90 14.94 -56.84
C ARG A 330 -3.67 14.31 -55.67
N ILE A 331 -3.53 13.01 -55.46
CA ILE A 331 -4.19 12.29 -54.35
C ILE A 331 -3.74 12.87 -52.99
N LEU A 332 -2.43 13.11 -52.82
CA LEU A 332 -1.90 13.72 -51.60
C LEU A 332 -2.46 15.13 -51.37
N ASN A 333 -2.60 15.93 -52.43
CA ASN A 333 -3.17 17.26 -52.34
C ASN A 333 -4.67 17.23 -52.02
N GLU A 334 -5.43 16.33 -52.63
CA GLU A 334 -6.85 16.10 -52.30
C GLU A 334 -7.01 15.62 -50.84
N MET A 335 -6.17 14.70 -50.38
CA MET A 335 -6.13 14.25 -48.98
C MET A 335 -5.81 15.40 -48.02
N HIS A 336 -4.86 16.27 -48.37
CA HIS A 336 -4.51 17.44 -47.58
C HIS A 336 -5.65 18.45 -47.51
N CYS A 337 -6.34 18.71 -48.62
CA CYS A 337 -7.54 19.55 -48.66
C CYS A 337 -8.66 18.99 -47.78
N LEU A 338 -8.94 17.67 -47.86
CA LEU A 338 -9.92 17.01 -46.99
C LEU A 338 -9.55 17.10 -45.50
N ARG A 339 -8.25 17.05 -45.18
CA ARG A 339 -7.73 17.26 -43.82
C ARG A 339 -7.86 18.71 -43.33
N LEU A 340 -8.05 19.69 -44.22
CA LEU A 340 -8.19 21.10 -43.83
C LEU A 340 -9.63 21.59 -43.79
N THR A 341 -10.52 21.05 -44.62
CA THR A 341 -11.92 21.52 -44.70
C THR A 341 -12.89 20.79 -43.76
N TYR A 342 -12.55 19.60 -43.24
CA TYR A 342 -13.46 18.81 -42.37
C TYR A 342 -12.82 18.18 -41.12
N CYS A 343 -11.54 18.46 -40.83
CA CYS A 343 -10.85 17.82 -39.71
C CYS A 343 -11.05 18.67 -38.44
N ASN A 344 -11.97 18.27 -37.55
CA ASN A 344 -12.01 18.73 -36.14
C ASN A 344 -10.78 18.24 -35.34
N CYS A 345 -9.67 17.97 -36.01
CA CYS A 345 -8.52 17.27 -35.45
C CYS A 345 -7.86 18.07 -34.35
N ARG A 346 -7.86 19.41 -34.44
CA ARG A 346 -7.39 20.28 -33.36
C ARG A 346 -8.27 20.23 -32.09
N GLU A 347 -9.56 19.92 -32.22
CA GLU A 347 -10.45 19.74 -31.07
C GLU A 347 -10.33 18.33 -30.49
N HIS A 348 -10.16 17.32 -31.36
CA HIS A 348 -9.87 15.96 -30.93
C HIS A 348 -8.52 15.86 -30.22
N ASP A 349 -7.48 16.54 -30.72
CA ASP A 349 -6.16 16.60 -30.08
C ASP A 349 -6.25 17.23 -28.68
N LYS A 350 -7.01 18.32 -28.52
CA LYS A 350 -7.27 18.93 -27.21
C LYS A 350 -8.03 18.00 -26.27
N HIS A 351 -9.01 17.25 -26.79
CA HIS A 351 -9.77 16.31 -25.99
C HIS A 351 -8.92 15.10 -25.58
N VAL A 352 -8.07 14.59 -26.47
CA VAL A 352 -7.09 13.54 -26.16
C VAL A 352 -6.09 14.04 -25.11
N GLU A 353 -5.53 15.23 -25.27
CA GLU A 353 -4.60 15.83 -24.29
C GLU A 353 -5.27 16.00 -22.91
N GLN A 354 -6.55 16.39 -22.89
CA GLN A 354 -7.35 16.46 -21.66
C GLN A 354 -7.54 15.07 -21.01
N LEU A 355 -7.86 14.04 -21.78
CA LEU A 355 -8.00 12.67 -21.28
C LEU A 355 -6.66 12.11 -20.78
N GLU A 356 -5.55 12.41 -21.46
CA GLU A 356 -4.20 12.04 -21.04
C GLU A 356 -3.80 12.75 -19.74
N ALA A 357 -4.16 14.02 -19.58
CA ALA A 357 -3.97 14.76 -18.33
C ALA A 357 -4.80 14.15 -17.19
N GLN A 358 -6.08 13.87 -17.42
CA GLN A 358 -6.96 13.22 -16.45
C GLN A 358 -6.46 11.82 -16.07
N THR A 359 -5.93 11.06 -17.02
CA THR A 359 -5.36 9.72 -16.76
C THR A 359 -4.09 9.82 -15.91
N ARG A 360 -3.23 10.80 -16.18
CA ARG A 360 -2.05 11.06 -15.35
C ARG A 360 -2.41 11.46 -13.93
N GLU A 361 -3.38 12.36 -13.77
CA GLU A 361 -3.88 12.78 -12.46
C GLU A 361 -4.51 11.62 -11.70
N MET A 362 -5.33 10.80 -12.36
CA MET A 362 -5.93 9.62 -11.74
C MET A 362 -4.86 8.60 -11.32
N ASN A 363 -3.85 8.34 -12.16
CA ASN A 363 -2.75 7.45 -11.80
C ASN A 363 -1.93 8.00 -10.62
N GLN A 364 -1.70 9.32 -10.55
CA GLN A 364 -1.05 9.95 -9.41
C GLN A 364 -1.86 9.76 -8.13
N ILE A 365 -3.18 9.99 -8.17
CA ILE A 365 -4.08 9.77 -7.03
C ILE A 365 -4.03 8.30 -6.60
N ILE A 366 -4.01 7.34 -7.54
CA ILE A 366 -3.89 5.91 -7.22
C ILE A 366 -2.59 5.64 -6.48
N THR A 367 -1.45 6.12 -6.96
CA THR A 367 -0.15 5.95 -6.30
C THR A 367 -0.12 6.58 -4.90
N GLU A 368 -0.70 7.77 -4.73
CA GLU A 368 -0.83 8.43 -3.42
C GLU A 368 -1.72 7.62 -2.46
N LEU A 369 -2.82 7.03 -2.96
CA LEU A 369 -3.68 6.16 -2.17
C LEU A 369 -3.00 4.84 -1.80
N GLU A 370 -2.25 4.23 -2.71
CA GLU A 370 -1.49 3.00 -2.47
C GLU A 370 -0.38 3.20 -1.45
N THR A 371 0.37 4.30 -1.55
CA THR A 371 1.42 4.65 -0.58
C THR A 371 0.84 4.96 0.80
N ARG A 372 -0.27 5.72 0.87
CA ARG A 372 -0.97 5.98 2.12
C ARG A 372 -1.51 4.70 2.75
N LYS A 373 -2.08 3.80 1.93
CA LYS A 373 -2.56 2.49 2.37
C LYS A 373 -1.41 1.65 2.95
N ALA A 374 -0.27 1.59 2.27
CA ALA A 374 0.90 0.87 2.77
C ALA A 374 1.36 1.42 4.13
N SER A 375 1.41 2.75 4.28
CA SER A 375 1.76 3.38 5.56
C SER A 375 0.76 3.06 6.67
N THR A 376 -0.55 3.05 6.39
CA THR A 376 -1.55 2.68 7.40
C THR A 376 -1.49 1.20 7.77
N ASP A 377 -1.22 0.32 6.79
CA ASP A 377 -1.05 -1.12 7.03
C ASP A 377 0.17 -1.40 7.92
N ASP A 378 1.27 -0.65 7.74
CA ASP A 378 2.46 -0.77 8.59
C ASP A 378 2.23 -0.22 10.02
N GLN A 379 1.46 0.87 10.15
CA GLN A 379 1.04 1.36 11.48
C GLN A 379 0.14 0.37 12.20
N LEU A 380 -0.78 -0.28 11.48
CA LEU A 380 -1.66 -1.32 12.03
C LEU A 380 -0.84 -2.52 12.52
N LYS A 381 0.11 -3.01 11.72
CA LYS A 381 1.01 -4.10 12.16
C LYS A 381 1.79 -3.74 13.41
N ALA A 382 2.36 -2.53 13.48
CA ALA A 382 3.08 -2.07 14.66
C ALA A 382 2.16 -1.94 15.89
N SER A 383 0.89 -1.59 15.70
CA SER A 383 -0.12 -1.60 16.76
C SER A 383 -0.47 -3.02 17.21
N ASP A 384 -0.61 -3.96 16.28
CA ASP A 384 -0.89 -5.37 16.58
C ASP A 384 0.25 -5.99 17.39
N GLU A 385 1.51 -5.72 17.03
CA GLU A 385 2.68 -6.14 17.81
C GLU A 385 2.66 -5.60 19.25
N LYS A 386 2.28 -4.32 19.44
CA LYS A 386 2.09 -3.74 20.77
C LYS A 386 0.95 -4.41 21.53
N VAL A 387 -0.15 -4.74 20.87
CA VAL A 387 -1.28 -5.44 21.49
C VAL A 387 -0.86 -6.84 21.94
N VAL A 388 -0.08 -7.57 21.15
CA VAL A 388 0.47 -8.89 21.55
C VAL A 388 1.37 -8.74 22.78
N LEU A 389 2.30 -7.79 22.77
CA LEU A 389 3.17 -7.53 23.93
C LEU A 389 2.38 -7.19 25.19
N LEU A 390 1.36 -6.33 25.08
CA LEU A 390 0.51 -5.97 26.22
C LEU A 390 -0.28 -7.17 26.73
N ARG A 391 -0.76 -8.05 25.85
CA ARG A 391 -1.44 -9.29 26.25
C ARG A 391 -0.50 -10.23 27.01
N ASP A 392 0.76 -10.35 26.58
CA ASP A 392 1.75 -11.17 27.28
C ASP A 392 2.09 -10.61 28.66
N ILE A 393 2.23 -9.28 28.78
CA ILE A 393 2.45 -8.60 30.06
C ILE A 393 1.26 -8.83 31.00
N ILE A 394 0.03 -8.65 30.52
CA ILE A 394 -1.19 -8.88 31.29
C ILE A 394 -1.24 -10.33 31.77
N GLY A 395 -1.03 -11.31 30.88
CA GLY A 395 -1.03 -12.72 31.24
C GLY A 395 0.03 -13.08 32.30
N ASN A 396 1.22 -12.48 32.22
CA ASN A 396 2.25 -12.66 33.24
C ASN A 396 1.86 -12.04 34.59
N LEU A 397 1.24 -10.86 34.58
CA LEU A 397 0.76 -10.19 35.80
C LEU A 397 -0.40 -10.97 36.44
N GLU A 398 -1.33 -11.50 35.64
CA GLU A 398 -2.42 -12.35 36.10
C GLU A 398 -1.88 -13.64 36.74
N SER A 399 -0.89 -14.29 36.13
CA SER A 399 -0.26 -15.48 36.71
C SER A 399 0.46 -15.18 38.03
N GLN A 400 1.16 -14.05 38.13
CA GLN A 400 1.78 -13.61 39.38
C GLN A 400 0.73 -13.31 40.46
N LEU A 401 -0.39 -12.70 40.09
CA LEU A 401 -1.49 -12.41 41.01
C LEU A 401 -2.11 -13.71 41.54
N GLU A 402 -2.34 -14.68 40.67
CA GLU A 402 -2.87 -16.00 41.04
C GLU A 402 -1.91 -16.71 42.02
N GLN A 403 -0.61 -16.76 41.72
CA GLN A 403 0.40 -17.35 42.60
C GLN A 403 0.48 -16.67 43.97
N LYS A 404 0.40 -15.33 44.00
CA LYS A 404 0.37 -14.58 45.26
C LYS A 404 -0.88 -14.87 46.06
N THR A 405 -2.03 -14.94 45.39
CA THR A 405 -3.32 -15.24 46.04
C THR A 405 -3.30 -16.64 46.63
N THR A 406 -2.78 -17.65 45.91
CA THR A 406 -2.64 -19.01 46.45
C THR A 406 -1.72 -19.05 47.66
N HIS A 407 -0.57 -18.36 47.60
CA HIS A 407 0.36 -18.32 48.73
C HIS A 407 -0.24 -17.63 49.95
N GLU A 408 -1.01 -16.54 49.76
CA GLU A 408 -1.73 -15.87 50.84
C GLU A 408 -2.76 -16.80 51.47
N THR A 409 -3.52 -17.57 50.67
CA THR A 409 -4.47 -18.54 51.21
C THR A 409 -3.79 -19.65 52.02
N GLU A 410 -2.62 -20.13 51.59
CA GLU A 410 -1.82 -21.13 52.33
C GLU A 410 -1.36 -20.58 53.69
N ILE A 411 -0.89 -19.33 53.74
CA ILE A 411 -0.49 -18.68 54.99
C ILE A 411 -1.70 -18.51 55.93
N LEU A 412 -2.85 -18.09 55.40
CA LEU A 412 -4.08 -17.95 56.19
C LEU A 412 -4.52 -19.31 56.77
N GLU A 413 -4.41 -20.39 56.00
CA GLU A 413 -4.70 -21.74 56.48
C GLU A 413 -3.74 -22.16 57.60
N GLN A 414 -2.44 -21.90 57.44
CA GLN A 414 -1.43 -22.17 58.48
C GLN A 414 -1.71 -21.38 59.77
N LEU A 415 -2.11 -20.11 59.66
CA LEU A 415 -2.47 -19.28 60.81
C LEU A 415 -3.70 -19.82 61.54
N GLU A 416 -4.73 -20.27 60.82
CA GLU A 416 -5.91 -20.88 61.42
C GLU A 416 -5.58 -22.20 62.11
N GLN A 417 -4.70 -23.03 61.53
CA GLN A 417 -4.19 -24.24 62.18
C GLN A 417 -3.45 -23.94 63.49
N MET A 418 -2.59 -22.92 63.50
CA MET A 418 -1.89 -22.48 64.70
C MET A 418 -2.87 -21.98 65.78
N LYS A 419 -3.85 -21.18 65.39
CA LYS A 419 -4.89 -20.67 66.28
C LYS A 419 -5.71 -21.80 66.91
N ASN A 420 -6.17 -22.76 66.11
CA ASN A 420 -6.88 -23.94 66.62
C ASN A 420 -6.04 -24.74 67.62
N THR A 421 -4.73 -24.88 67.35
CA THR A 421 -3.81 -25.56 68.28
C THR A 421 -3.69 -24.79 69.60
N ILE A 422 -3.62 -23.46 69.56
CA ILE A 422 -3.59 -22.62 70.77
C ILE A 422 -4.90 -22.77 71.54
N ASP A 423 -6.06 -22.66 70.87
CA ASP A 423 -7.37 -22.79 71.49
C ASP A 423 -7.57 -24.16 72.15
N GLU A 424 -7.09 -25.23 71.53
CA GLU A 424 -7.06 -26.57 72.11
C GLU A 424 -6.18 -26.65 73.36
N ARG A 425 -4.98 -26.04 73.32
CA ARG A 425 -4.07 -26.02 74.48
C ARG A 425 -4.66 -25.20 75.62
N ASP A 426 -5.27 -24.06 75.32
CA ASP A 426 -5.93 -23.20 76.30
C ASP A 426 -7.16 -23.89 76.90
N SER A 427 -7.93 -24.64 76.10
CA SER A 427 -9.03 -25.46 76.58
C SER A 427 -8.54 -26.54 77.56
N LYS A 428 -7.49 -27.29 77.19
CA LYS A 428 -6.85 -28.29 78.06
C LYS A 428 -6.32 -27.65 79.35
N MET A 429 -5.68 -26.49 79.26
CA MET A 429 -5.17 -25.74 80.42
C MET A 429 -6.30 -25.29 81.34
N ARG A 430 -7.42 -24.77 80.81
CA ARG A 430 -8.61 -24.43 81.59
C ARG A 430 -9.18 -25.65 82.33
N THR A 431 -9.23 -26.81 81.68
CA THR A 431 -9.66 -28.06 82.33
C THR A 431 -8.74 -28.46 83.48
N LEU A 432 -7.42 -28.47 83.25
CA LEU A 432 -6.43 -28.81 84.29
C LEU A 432 -6.48 -27.83 85.47
N LEU A 433 -6.64 -26.53 85.22
CA LEU A 433 -6.82 -25.53 86.27
C LEU A 433 -8.09 -25.80 87.10
N GLY A 434 -9.20 -26.16 86.44
CA GLY A 434 -10.44 -26.55 87.12
C GLY A 434 -10.27 -27.81 87.98
N GLU A 435 -9.54 -28.81 87.49
CA GLU A 435 -9.21 -30.02 88.27
C GLU A 435 -8.33 -29.68 89.50
N LEU A 436 -7.31 -28.83 89.33
CA LEU A 436 -6.44 -28.38 90.41
C LEU A 436 -7.20 -27.56 91.47
N GLU A 437 -8.12 -26.70 91.06
CA GLU A 437 -9.00 -25.95 91.97
C GLU A 437 -9.92 -26.89 92.75
N SER A 438 -10.49 -27.91 92.11
CA SER A 438 -11.28 -28.94 92.78
C SER A 438 -10.45 -29.69 93.82
N LEU A 439 -9.24 -30.13 93.48
CA LEU A 439 -8.31 -30.80 94.40
C LEU A 439 -7.88 -29.88 95.55
N LYS A 440 -7.68 -28.59 95.28
CA LYS A 440 -7.36 -27.59 96.30
C LYS A 440 -8.54 -27.39 97.26
N SER A 441 -9.78 -27.33 96.76
CA SER A 441 -10.98 -27.26 97.58
C SER A 441 -11.12 -28.51 98.45
N GLU A 442 -10.93 -29.70 97.87
CA GLU A 442 -10.94 -30.98 98.60
C GLU A 442 -9.84 -31.03 99.68
N ARG A 443 -8.63 -30.54 99.38
CA ARG A 443 -7.56 -30.39 100.37
C ARG A 443 -7.93 -29.38 101.47
N MET A 444 -8.54 -28.25 101.12
CA MET A 444 -8.92 -27.21 102.07
C MET A 444 -10.01 -27.72 103.03
N GLU A 445 -10.95 -28.51 102.51
CA GLU A 445 -11.93 -29.26 103.32
C GLU A 445 -11.29 -30.35 104.19
N GLN A 446 -10.15 -30.93 103.79
CA GLN A 446 -9.35 -31.87 104.59
C GLN A 446 -8.36 -31.20 105.57
N SER A 447 -8.06 -29.91 105.39
CA SER A 447 -6.97 -29.19 106.05
C SER A 447 -7.50 -27.99 106.85
N ASP A 448 -8.29 -28.25 107.88
CA ASP A 448 -8.74 -27.26 108.87
C ASP A 448 -7.64 -26.78 109.85
N VAL A 449 -6.36 -26.91 109.48
CA VAL A 449 -5.22 -26.43 110.28
C VAL A 449 -4.33 -25.53 109.44
N ILE A 450 -4.74 -24.27 109.28
CA ILE A 450 -3.92 -23.23 108.65
C ILE A 450 -2.92 -22.69 109.70
N CYS A 451 -1.63 -22.88 109.45
CA CYS A 451 -0.56 -22.30 110.26
C CYS A 451 -0.49 -20.78 110.05
N VAL A 452 -0.98 -20.00 111.01
CA VAL A 452 -1.00 -18.52 111.01
C VAL A 452 0.40 -17.88 110.86
N LYS A 453 1.48 -18.62 111.19
CA LYS A 453 2.86 -18.14 110.97
C LYS A 453 3.25 -18.12 109.49
N CYS A 454 2.78 -19.07 108.69
CA CYS A 454 3.13 -19.14 107.26
C CYS A 454 2.47 -17.98 106.48
N SER A 455 1.22 -17.64 106.81
CA SER A 455 0.51 -16.54 106.13
C SER A 455 1.10 -15.15 106.42
N GLN A 456 1.71 -14.94 107.60
CA GLN A 456 2.38 -13.68 107.92
C GLN A 456 3.74 -13.52 107.22
N GLU A 457 4.43 -14.62 106.92
CA GLU A 457 5.67 -14.59 106.14
C GLU A 457 5.38 -14.35 104.65
N ASP A 458 4.33 -14.95 104.11
CA ASP A 458 3.90 -14.74 102.71
C ASP A 458 3.52 -13.27 102.43
N VAL A 459 2.80 -12.62 103.35
CA VAL A 459 2.43 -11.19 103.21
C VAL A 459 3.68 -10.30 103.21
N LYS A 460 4.64 -10.57 104.09
CA LYS A 460 5.90 -9.81 104.15
C LYS A 460 6.77 -10.01 102.90
N ILE A 461 6.83 -11.24 102.39
CA ILE A 461 7.57 -11.55 101.15
C ILE A 461 6.91 -10.84 99.97
N SER A 462 5.56 -10.83 99.91
CA SER A 462 4.81 -10.13 98.87
C SER A 462 5.03 -8.61 98.90
N GLU A 463 4.98 -7.99 100.09
CA GLU A 463 5.30 -6.56 100.25
C GLU A 463 6.75 -6.21 99.87
N LEU A 464 7.70 -7.11 100.14
CA LEU A 464 9.10 -6.93 99.73
C LEU A 464 9.26 -7.06 98.21
N MET A 465 8.58 -8.02 97.58
CA MET A 465 8.59 -8.20 96.13
C MET A 465 7.96 -7.01 95.39
N GLU A 466 6.90 -6.42 95.93
CA GLU A 466 6.30 -5.22 95.33
C GLU A 466 7.25 -4.02 95.38
N ARG A 467 7.97 -3.83 96.49
CA ARG A 467 9.05 -2.82 96.57
C ARG A 467 10.19 -3.08 95.57
N VAL A 468 10.55 -4.34 95.31
CA VAL A 468 11.57 -4.69 94.31
C VAL A 468 11.09 -4.34 92.90
N LYS A 469 9.81 -4.59 92.56
CA LYS A 469 9.22 -4.20 91.27
C LYS A 469 9.22 -2.69 91.06
N GLU A 470 8.80 -1.93 92.07
CA GLU A 470 8.83 -0.46 92.03
C GLU A 470 10.26 0.07 91.78
N GLN A 471 11.28 -0.54 92.41
CA GLN A 471 12.67 -0.17 92.18
C GLN A 471 13.16 -0.55 90.77
N CYS A 472 12.73 -1.68 90.22
CA CYS A 472 13.07 -2.09 88.85
C CYS A 472 12.46 -1.13 87.81
N GLN A 473 11.18 -0.78 87.95
CA GLN A 473 10.51 0.20 87.09
C GLN A 473 11.17 1.58 87.17
N TYR A 474 11.55 2.03 88.37
CA TYR A 474 12.28 3.28 88.53
C TYR A 474 13.63 3.27 87.81
N LEU A 475 14.36 2.15 87.86
CA LEU A 475 15.63 1.99 87.16
C LEU A 475 15.45 1.95 85.64
N GLU A 476 14.43 1.25 85.14
CA GLU A 476 14.04 1.25 83.72
C GLU A 476 13.81 2.66 83.21
N ASP A 477 12.91 3.42 83.86
CA ASP A 477 12.58 4.80 83.50
C ASP A 477 13.80 5.73 83.51
N ARG A 478 14.73 5.51 84.45
CA ARG A 478 15.96 6.29 84.55
C ARG A 478 16.92 5.96 83.41
N ILE A 479 17.08 4.68 83.08
CA ILE A 479 17.94 4.24 81.97
C ILE A 479 17.35 4.73 80.65
N HIS A 480 16.04 4.55 80.42
CA HIS A 480 15.34 4.98 79.22
C HIS A 480 15.50 6.49 78.95
N ARG A 481 15.38 7.32 80.00
CA ARG A 481 15.61 8.77 79.90
C ARG A 481 17.05 9.10 79.51
N ARG A 482 18.04 8.37 80.02
CA ARG A 482 19.45 8.55 79.65
C ARG A 482 19.74 8.07 78.24
N THR A 483 19.17 6.95 77.80
CA THR A 483 19.26 6.44 76.42
C THR A 483 18.73 7.46 75.42
N ARG A 484 17.51 7.98 75.64
CA ARG A 484 16.94 9.04 74.78
C ARG A 484 17.77 10.32 74.77
N ALA A 485 18.50 10.62 75.85
CA ALA A 485 19.39 11.77 75.88
C ALA A 485 20.64 11.54 75.01
N LEU A 486 21.23 10.33 75.05
CA LEU A 486 22.36 9.95 74.18
C LEU A 486 21.96 9.93 72.70
N GLU A 487 20.80 9.37 72.38
CA GLU A 487 20.26 9.32 71.01
C GLU A 487 20.05 10.74 70.45
N ARG A 488 19.50 11.66 71.25
CA ARG A 488 19.35 13.08 70.86
C ARG A 488 20.69 13.77 70.59
N VAL A 489 21.71 13.49 71.40
CA VAL A 489 23.07 14.02 71.18
C VAL A 489 23.68 13.44 69.90
N HIS A 490 23.47 12.15 69.64
CA HIS A 490 23.91 11.50 68.40
C HIS A 490 23.21 12.09 67.16
N GLU A 491 21.90 12.30 67.21
CA GLU A 491 21.09 12.83 66.11
C GLU A 491 21.45 14.30 65.80
N GLN A 492 21.57 15.14 66.84
CA GLN A 492 21.99 16.54 66.68
C GLN A 492 23.37 16.69 66.02
N CYS A 493 24.30 15.76 66.29
CA CYS A 493 25.64 15.74 65.70
C CYS A 493 25.73 15.05 64.32
N SER A 494 24.68 14.34 63.91
CA SER A 494 24.62 13.63 62.62
C SER A 494 24.04 14.49 61.49
N THR A 495 23.32 15.57 61.82
CA THR A 495 22.68 16.46 60.84
C THR A 495 23.63 17.30 59.99
N SER A 496 24.95 17.24 60.22
CA SER A 496 25.93 18.08 59.52
C SER A 496 26.81 17.33 58.51
N CYS A 497 26.78 16.00 58.44
CA CYS A 497 27.55 15.24 57.45
C CYS A 497 26.88 13.91 57.08
N SER A 498 26.66 13.71 55.77
CA SER A 498 26.34 12.48 55.03
C SER A 498 24.93 11.87 55.09
N GLU A 499 24.49 11.43 53.91
CA GLU A 499 23.25 10.73 53.56
C GLU A 499 22.99 9.48 54.42
N PRO A 500 21.73 9.00 54.52
CA PRO A 500 21.42 7.82 55.32
C PRO A 500 22.06 6.58 54.69
N SER A 501 23.11 6.03 55.31
CA SER A 501 23.55 4.68 54.99
C SER A 501 22.58 3.69 55.65
N GLU A 502 21.62 3.19 54.88
CA GLU A 502 20.89 1.96 55.19
C GLU A 502 21.87 0.79 55.18
N ASP A 503 22.52 0.52 56.32
CA ASP A 503 23.18 -0.76 56.54
C ASP A 503 23.26 -1.06 58.04
N VAL A 504 22.09 -1.23 58.68
CA VAL A 504 22.01 -2.00 59.93
C VAL A 504 21.79 -3.45 59.56
N SER A 505 22.94 -4.10 59.38
CA SER A 505 23.13 -5.54 59.37
C SER A 505 22.09 -6.28 60.22
N LEU A 506 21.23 -7.06 59.57
CA LEU A 506 20.36 -8.10 60.14
C LEU A 506 21.17 -9.28 60.75
N ARG A 507 22.37 -9.03 61.29
CA ARG A 507 23.33 -10.05 61.71
C ARG A 507 23.41 -10.24 63.22
N ASP A 508 22.29 -10.12 63.91
CA ASP A 508 22.23 -10.56 65.32
C ASP A 508 21.01 -11.41 65.68
N GLN A 509 20.17 -11.80 64.71
CA GLN A 509 19.16 -12.84 64.92
C GLN A 509 19.69 -14.27 64.74
N ARG A 510 20.93 -14.45 64.23
CA ARG A 510 21.53 -15.79 64.03
C ARG A 510 22.29 -16.37 65.22
N HIS A 511 22.21 -15.77 66.41
CA HIS A 511 22.72 -16.38 67.65
C HIS A 511 21.65 -16.64 68.72
N ARG A 512 20.36 -16.65 68.37
CA ARG A 512 19.27 -17.10 69.27
C ARG A 512 18.64 -18.45 68.92
N HIS A 513 19.15 -19.16 67.92
CA HIS A 513 18.65 -20.48 67.53
C HIS A 513 19.74 -21.55 67.46
N LEU A 514 20.63 -21.59 68.45
CA LEU A 514 21.42 -22.80 68.76
C LEU A 514 21.67 -22.90 70.27
N GLU A 515 20.62 -22.75 71.07
CA GLU A 515 20.56 -23.51 72.32
C GLU A 515 19.61 -24.68 72.08
N VAL A 516 20.22 -25.84 71.92
CA VAL A 516 19.59 -27.13 72.10
C VAL A 516 19.00 -27.14 73.51
N LYS A 517 17.69 -26.88 73.64
CA LYS A 517 16.94 -27.27 74.82
C LYS A 517 16.58 -28.75 74.68
N SER A 518 17.47 -29.57 75.22
CA SER A 518 17.13 -30.89 75.73
C SER A 518 15.91 -30.78 76.65
N PRO A 519 15.01 -31.79 76.67
CA PRO A 519 13.86 -31.79 77.56
C PRO A 519 14.32 -31.97 79.01
N ASP A 520 13.46 -31.54 79.93
CA ASP A 520 13.52 -31.76 81.37
C ASP A 520 14.54 -30.93 82.15
N THR A 521 14.06 -29.83 82.73
CA THR A 521 14.50 -29.48 84.08
C THR A 521 13.33 -28.83 84.80
N GLU A 522 12.92 -29.49 85.88
CA GLU A 522 11.95 -29.06 86.86
C GLU A 522 12.14 -27.59 87.22
N ALA A 523 11.01 -26.88 87.34
CA ALA A 523 10.93 -25.53 87.84
C ALA A 523 11.65 -25.43 89.20
N THR A 524 12.90 -25.01 89.17
CA THR A 524 13.61 -24.55 90.35
C THR A 524 13.07 -23.15 90.65
N PRO A 525 12.65 -22.84 91.90
CA PRO A 525 11.95 -21.61 92.25
C PRO A 525 12.81 -20.33 92.15
N ARG A 526 13.98 -20.41 91.51
CA ARG A 526 14.94 -19.30 91.36
C ARG A 526 14.75 -18.51 90.07
N ALA A 527 14.07 -19.06 89.07
CA ALA A 527 13.87 -18.41 87.76
C ALA A 527 12.75 -17.34 87.78
N GLU A 528 11.75 -17.47 88.67
CA GLU A 528 10.65 -16.50 88.76
C GLU A 528 11.10 -15.15 89.37
N HIS A 529 12.09 -15.16 90.28
CA HIS A 529 12.61 -13.95 90.93
C HIS A 529 13.52 -13.05 90.07
N MET A 530 13.77 -13.44 88.80
CA MET A 530 14.54 -12.62 87.85
C MET A 530 13.66 -11.97 86.77
N SER A 531 12.37 -12.30 86.72
CA SER A 531 11.42 -11.71 85.76
C SER A 531 11.35 -10.18 85.91
N GLU A 532 11.33 -9.69 87.15
CA GLU A 532 11.24 -8.26 87.45
C GLU A 532 12.46 -7.45 86.99
N LEU A 533 13.62 -8.11 86.79
CA LEU A 533 14.86 -7.47 86.35
C LEU A 533 15.06 -7.53 84.83
N MET A 534 14.24 -8.28 84.10
CA MET A 534 14.38 -8.45 82.65
C MET A 534 14.22 -7.12 81.90
N GLY A 535 13.22 -6.31 82.26
CA GLY A 535 13.00 -5.00 81.62
C GLY A 535 14.17 -4.03 81.88
N VAL A 536 14.72 -4.02 83.09
CA VAL A 536 15.95 -3.29 83.44
C VAL A 536 17.12 -3.73 82.57
N TRP A 537 17.27 -5.05 82.35
CA TRP A 537 18.34 -5.63 81.54
C TRP A 537 18.23 -5.25 80.06
N GLU A 538 17.03 -5.28 79.49
CA GLU A 538 16.76 -4.82 78.11
C GLU A 538 17.01 -3.31 77.95
N CYS A 539 16.57 -2.50 78.92
CA CYS A 539 16.88 -1.07 78.95
C CYS A 539 18.39 -0.81 79.02
N LEU A 540 19.13 -1.61 79.80
CA LEU A 540 20.59 -1.50 79.89
C LEU A 540 21.28 -1.88 78.57
N GLN A 541 20.79 -2.92 77.87
CA GLN A 541 21.34 -3.35 76.59
C GLN A 541 21.10 -2.31 75.49
N THR A 542 19.92 -1.69 75.47
CA THR A 542 19.64 -0.57 74.54
C THR A 542 20.48 0.66 74.87
N HIS A 543 20.66 0.97 76.16
CA HIS A 543 21.56 2.03 76.60
C HIS A 543 23.00 1.82 76.14
N ALA A 544 23.54 0.60 76.30
CA ALA A 544 24.90 0.25 75.86
C ALA A 544 25.08 0.41 74.34
N ARG A 545 24.06 0.05 73.53
CA ARG A 545 24.09 0.27 72.07
C ARG A 545 24.09 1.75 71.70
N ALA A 546 23.28 2.56 72.38
CA ALA A 546 23.26 4.01 72.17
C ALA A 546 24.59 4.66 72.59
N GLU A 547 25.21 4.18 73.68
CA GLU A 547 26.54 4.58 74.12
C GLU A 547 27.61 4.24 73.08
N ASP A 548 27.62 3.01 72.53
CA ASP A 548 28.54 2.59 71.47
C ASP A 548 28.41 3.45 70.20
N ALA A 549 27.18 3.81 69.81
CA ALA A 549 26.94 4.67 68.66
C ALA A 549 27.53 6.08 68.86
N VAL A 550 27.34 6.67 70.05
CA VAL A 550 27.93 7.95 70.41
C VAL A 550 29.46 7.86 70.46
N LEU A 551 30.04 6.80 71.04
CA LEU A 551 31.49 6.61 71.10
C LEU A 551 32.11 6.48 69.70
N LYS A 552 31.48 5.75 68.78
CA LYS A 552 31.92 5.68 67.38
C LYS A 552 31.90 7.06 66.72
N ARG A 553 30.83 7.83 66.93
CA ARG A 553 30.74 9.18 66.38
C ARG A 553 31.82 10.11 66.95
N VAL A 554 32.15 10.00 68.23
CA VAL A 554 33.26 10.73 68.84
C VAL A 554 34.59 10.35 68.16
N ALA A 555 34.84 9.06 67.95
CA ALA A 555 36.04 8.60 67.26
C ALA A 555 36.13 9.11 65.80
N ASP A 556 35.00 9.13 65.07
CA ASP A 556 34.94 9.69 63.72
C ASP A 556 35.26 11.19 63.71
N LEU A 557 34.71 11.95 64.66
CA LEU A 557 34.99 13.38 64.80
C LEU A 557 36.45 13.64 65.19
N GLU A 558 37.06 12.79 66.02
CA GLU A 558 38.49 12.86 66.35
C GLU A 558 39.36 12.59 65.12
N MET A 559 38.99 11.62 64.29
CA MET A 559 39.67 11.34 63.02
C MET A 559 39.53 12.50 62.02
N GLN A 560 38.32 13.06 61.85
CA GLN A 560 38.11 14.24 61.00
C GLN A 560 38.93 15.43 61.49
N ARG A 561 39.00 15.65 62.80
CA ARG A 561 39.84 16.69 63.40
C ARG A 561 41.33 16.44 63.14
N ALA A 562 41.80 15.20 63.20
CA ALA A 562 43.19 14.86 62.89
C ALA A 562 43.51 15.12 61.41
N GLN A 563 42.62 14.72 60.49
CA GLN A 563 42.77 15.00 59.06
C GLN A 563 42.82 16.50 58.75
N LEU A 564 41.93 17.30 59.36
CA LEU A 564 41.95 18.76 59.22
C LEU A 564 43.23 19.38 59.77
N LYS A 565 43.76 18.83 60.87
CA LYS A 565 45.04 19.26 61.44
C LYS A 565 46.20 18.94 60.49
N ASP A 566 46.21 17.77 59.86
CA ASP A 566 47.22 17.40 58.87
C ASP A 566 47.15 18.30 57.63
N ILE A 567 45.95 18.60 57.12
CA ILE A 567 45.74 19.55 56.01
C ILE A 567 46.24 20.95 56.38
N ALA A 568 45.90 21.45 57.57
CA ALA A 568 46.38 22.75 58.04
C ALA A 568 47.91 22.77 58.18
N GLN A 569 48.51 21.66 58.63
CA GLN A 569 49.96 21.54 58.78
C GLN A 569 50.68 21.46 57.42
N VAL A 570 50.10 20.78 56.42
CA VAL A 570 50.58 20.80 55.03
C VAL A 570 50.47 22.20 54.41
N SER A 571 49.36 22.91 54.68
CA SER A 571 49.13 24.27 54.17
C SER A 571 50.16 25.26 54.71
N LEU A 572 50.53 25.14 56.00
CA LEU A 572 51.61 25.95 56.61
C LEU A 572 52.99 25.64 56.00
N ILE A 573 53.28 24.38 55.66
CA ILE A 573 54.55 23.99 55.00
C ILE A 573 54.61 24.49 53.55
N THR A 574 53.47 24.54 52.84
CA THR A 574 53.42 25.12 51.49
C THR A 574 53.56 26.63 51.48
N ASP A 575 53.03 27.32 52.50
CA ASP A 575 53.17 28.77 52.64
C ASP A 575 54.61 29.17 53.04
N ASP A 576 55.29 28.38 53.89
CA ASP A 576 56.69 28.61 54.24
C ASP A 576 57.66 28.38 53.05
N ASN A 577 57.29 27.53 52.09
CA ASN A 577 58.06 27.33 50.85
C ASN A 577 57.82 28.43 49.79
N LEU A 578 56.83 29.31 49.99
CA LEU A 578 56.58 30.46 49.10
C LEU A 578 57.35 31.73 49.54
N ILE A 579 58.02 31.70 50.70
CA ILE A 579 58.80 32.82 51.23
C ILE A 579 60.30 32.75 50.86
N ILE A 580 60.75 31.67 50.19
CA ILE A 580 62.11 31.57 49.67
C ILE A 580 62.10 31.57 48.14
N TYR A 581 61.80 32.72 47.54
CA TYR A 581 62.29 33.15 46.23
C TYR A 581 62.46 34.66 46.16
#